data_AF-A0AA86M016-F1
#
_entry.id   AF-A0AA86M016-F1
#
_cell.length_a   1.000
_cell.length_b   1.000
_cell.length_c   1.000
_cell.angle_alpha   90.00
_cell.angle_beta   90.00
_cell.angle_gamma   90.00
#
_symmetry.space_group_name_H-M   'P 1'
#
loop_
_entity.id
_entity.type
_entity.pdbx_description
1 polymer ?
#
loop_
_entity_poly.entity_id
_entity_poly.type
_entity_poly.pdbx_seq_one_letter_code
_entity_poly.pdbx_strand_id
1 'polypeptide(L)' 'MDITTANYHAFVTELTALTRKYGVALTAIGGVSIADEPGDFRDVVYVADITSGDLYPKDPEI' A
#
# COMPACT_ATOMS: atom_id res chain seq x y z
N MET A 1 -1.07 -21.66 0.32
CA MET A 1 -0.78 -20.27 -0.09
C MET A 1 0.15 -19.72 0.98
N ASP A 2 1.31 -19.20 0.60
CA ASP A 2 2.21 -18.59 1.58
C ASP A 2 1.53 -17.35 2.23
N ILE A 3 2.02 -16.97 3.41
CA ILE A 3 1.45 -15.86 4.19
C ILE A 3 1.47 -14.57 3.35
N THR A 4 2.51 -14.39 2.55
CA THR A 4 2.71 -13.32 1.55
C THR A 4 1.50 -13.18 0.62
N THR A 5 1.08 -14.26 -0.03
CA THR A 5 -0.04 -14.22 -0.97
C THR A 5 -1.39 -14.03 -0.26
N ALA A 6 -1.55 -14.58 0.96
CA ALA A 6 -2.76 -14.38 1.76
C ALA A 6 -2.93 -12.92 2.22
N ASN A 7 -1.86 -12.32 2.72
CA ASN A 7 -1.83 -10.91 3.11
C ASN A 7 -2.09 -10.01 1.91
N TYR A 8 -1.54 -10.34 0.74
CA TYR A 8 -1.78 -9.57 -0.48
C TYR A 8 -3.25 -9.58 -0.92
N HIS A 9 -3.92 -10.75 -0.89
CA HIS A 9 -5.35 -10.82 -1.21
C HIS A 9 -6.24 -10.07 -0.20
N ALA A 10 -5.92 -10.18 1.10
CA ALA A 10 -6.61 -9.42 2.14
C ALA A 10 -6.44 -7.91 1.92
N PHE A 11 -5.21 -7.46 1.65
CA PHE A 11 -4.90 -6.08 1.34
C PHE A 11 -5.66 -5.56 0.11
N VAL A 12 -5.72 -6.32 -0.99
CA VAL A 12 -6.50 -5.95 -2.19
C VAL A 12 -7.99 -5.78 -1.86
N THR A 13 -8.54 -6.65 -1.01
CA THR A 13 -9.94 -6.57 -0.60
C THR A 13 -10.23 -5.29 0.19
N GLU A 14 -9.38 -4.97 1.17
CA GLU A 14 -9.52 -3.76 1.99
C GLU A 14 -9.25 -2.49 1.19
N LEU A 15 -8.22 -2.47 0.34
CA LEU A 15 -7.92 -1.36 -0.56
C LEU A 15 -9.07 -1.09 -1.53
N THR A 16 -9.75 -2.13 -2.01
CA THR A 16 -10.94 -1.97 -2.87
C THR A 16 -12.07 -1.28 -2.11
N ALA A 17 -12.31 -1.65 -0.84
CA ALA A 17 -13.31 -1.00 -0.02
C ALA A 17 -12.96 0.49 0.24
N LEU A 18 -11.71 0.79 0.54
CA LEU A 18 -11.21 2.17 0.69
C LEU A 18 -11.34 2.98 -0.60
N THR A 19 -10.97 2.39 -1.74
CA THR A 19 -11.09 3.00 -3.07
C THR A 19 -12.53 3.44 -3.33
N ARG A 20 -13.50 2.54 -3.08
CA ARG A 20 -14.92 2.85 -3.25
C ARG A 20 -15.42 3.91 -2.27
N LYS A 21 -14.93 3.89 -1.03
CA LYS A 21 -15.34 4.84 0.01
C LYS A 21 -14.91 6.27 -0.31
N TYR A 22 -13.69 6.46 -0.80
CA TYR A 22 -13.10 7.79 -1.01
C TYR A 22 -13.08 8.24 -2.47
N GLY A 23 -13.41 7.36 -3.43
CA GLY A 23 -13.38 7.69 -4.85
C GLY A 23 -11.96 7.87 -5.40
N VAL A 24 -10.95 7.30 -4.74
CA VAL A 24 -9.54 7.38 -5.14
C VAL A 24 -9.04 5.98 -5.46
N ALA A 25 -8.53 5.77 -6.69
CA ALA A 25 -7.97 4.51 -7.12
C ALA A 25 -6.44 4.62 -7.26
N LEU A 26 -5.71 3.61 -6.77
CA LEU A 26 -4.26 3.52 -6.91
C LEU A 26 -3.91 2.66 -8.13
N THR A 27 -3.01 3.15 -8.96
CA THR A 27 -2.39 2.36 -10.05
C THR A 27 -0.91 2.21 -9.74
N ALA A 28 -0.48 0.99 -9.44
CA ALA A 28 0.92 0.69 -9.14
C ALA A 28 1.65 0.21 -10.41
N ILE A 29 2.31 1.14 -11.11
CA ILE A 29 3.15 0.81 -12.26
C ILE A 29 4.52 0.37 -11.72
N GLY A 30 4.85 -0.93 -11.86
CA GLY A 30 6.09 -1.52 -11.32
C GLY A 30 5.89 -2.52 -10.18
N GLY A 31 4.64 -2.67 -9.69
CA GLY A 31 4.30 -3.61 -8.62
C GLY A 31 4.22 -2.96 -7.24
N VAL A 32 4.17 -3.80 -6.20
CA VAL A 32 4.15 -3.36 -4.79
C VAL A 32 5.30 -4.03 -4.04
N SER A 33 5.80 -3.36 -2.99
CA SER A 33 6.68 -4.00 -2.01
C SER A 33 5.86 -4.90 -1.10
N ILE A 34 6.30 -6.15 -0.91
CA ILE A 34 5.64 -7.10 -0.01
C ILE A 34 6.59 -7.37 1.16
N ALA A 35 6.04 -7.39 2.38
CA ALA A 35 6.80 -7.68 3.59
C ALA A 35 7.29 -9.14 3.58
N ASP A 36 8.55 -9.33 3.93
CA ASP A 36 9.15 -10.65 4.12
C ASP A 36 8.92 -11.16 5.56
N GLU A 37 8.80 -10.23 6.52
CA GLU A 37 8.55 -10.53 7.93
C GLU A 37 7.31 -9.79 8.49
N PRO A 38 6.65 -10.34 9.53
CA PRO A 38 5.57 -9.64 10.21
C PRO A 38 6.04 -8.33 10.84
N GLY A 39 5.52 -7.21 10.36
CA GLY A 39 5.79 -5.89 10.92
C GLY A 39 6.74 -5.00 10.12
N ASP A 40 7.28 -5.47 8.99
CA ASP A 40 8.16 -4.67 8.10
C ASP A 40 7.54 -3.31 7.72
N PHE A 41 6.21 -3.22 7.66
CA PHE A 41 5.49 -1.99 7.34
C PHE A 41 4.77 -1.35 8.53
N ARG A 42 5.09 -1.74 9.77
CA ARG A 42 4.38 -1.25 10.98
C ARG A 42 4.38 0.27 11.07
N ASP A 43 5.50 0.88 10.69
CA ASP A 43 5.77 2.30 10.89
C ASP A 43 5.75 3.08 9.54
N VAL A 44 5.27 2.46 8.46
CA VAL A 44 5.14 3.11 7.13
C VAL A 44 4.05 4.18 7.16
N VAL A 45 4.38 5.35 6.60
CA VAL A 45 3.44 6.44 6.37
C VAL A 45 3.45 6.78 4.88
N TYR A 46 2.30 7.04 4.27
CA TYR A 46 2.25 7.52 2.89
C TYR A 46 2.30 9.05 2.82
N VAL A 47 3.11 9.57 1.90
CA VAL A 47 3.11 10.99 1.52
C VAL A 47 2.49 11.11 0.12
N ALA A 48 1.56 12.05 -0.02
CA ALA A 48 0.91 12.35 -1.27
C ALA A 48 1.43 13.69 -1.83
N ASP A 49 1.98 13.67 -3.04
CA ASP A 49 2.13 14.88 -3.84
C ASP A 49 0.89 15.00 -4.73
N ILE A 50 -0.08 15.79 -4.25
CA ILE A 50 -1.36 16.00 -4.94
C ILE A 50 -1.16 16.72 -6.29
N THR A 51 -0.03 17.43 -6.47
CA THR A 51 0.22 18.19 -7.70
C THR A 51 0.66 17.29 -8.85
N SER A 52 1.47 16.27 -8.58
CA SER A 52 1.88 15.25 -9.55
C SER A 52 0.97 14.02 -9.57
N GLY A 53 0.20 13.81 -8.49
CA GLY A 53 -0.62 12.62 -8.29
C GLY A 53 0.17 11.44 -7.67
N ASP A 54 1.39 11.69 -7.20
CA ASP A 54 2.23 10.64 -6.63
C ASP A 54 1.79 10.29 -5.20
N LEU A 55 1.81 8.98 -4.91
CA LEU A 55 1.64 8.43 -3.57
C LEU A 55 2.81 7.48 -3.30
N TYR A 56 3.68 7.84 -2.37
CA TYR A 56 4.87 7.04 -2.04
C TYR A 56 4.97 6.78 -0.53
N PRO A 57 5.44 5.58 -0.13
CA PRO A 57 5.75 5.32 1.26
C PRO A 57 6.94 6.18 1.67
N LYS A 58 6.82 6.87 2.80
CA LYS A 58 7.91 7.51 3.49
C LYS A 58 8.36 6.56 4.59
N ASP A 59 9.62 6.15 4.52
CA ASP A 59 10.24 5.44 5.64
C ASP A 59 10.24 6.36 6.86
N PRO A 60 9.92 5.84 8.05
CA PRO A 60 9.82 6.64 9.26
C PRO A 60 11.13 7.34 9.66
N GLU A 61 12.29 7.02 9.08
CA GLU A 61 13.55 7.73 9.31
C GLU A 61 14.44 7.83 8.05
N ILE A 62 14.25 8.94 7.31
CA ILE A 62 15.34 9.91 7.04
C ILE A 62 14.82 11.30 7.40
#